data_AF-A0A832Z383-F1
#
_entry.id   AF-A0A832Z383-F1
#
_cell.length_a   1.000
_cell.length_b   1.000
_cell.length_c   1.000
_cell.angle_alpha   90.00
_cell.angle_beta   90.00
_cell.angle_gamma   90.00
#
_symmetry.space_group_name_H-M   'P 1'
#
loop_
_entity.id
_entity.type
_entity.pdbx_description
1 polymer ?
#
loop_
_entity_poly.entity_id
_entity_poly.type
_entity_poly.pdbx_seq_one_letter_code
_entity_poly.pdbx_strand_id
1 'polypeptide(L)'
;RERRLVPVFVTEEEVDVLKTIKEIENIRKHTDILPEYSEIRRRVKSRRARDNLGEYLGLAEMKGLIERFEEKNKQVYRLTDWGRQAIVYGPVTTDAMKAVVYTAAGELPLPDWLDAAKGDGVIATGITEKGKFYMEISRMRPHLVYLTGYDVAVLARMPRKHYIKHEDLVKEVAEYLKTDDTSAVKMAISNAESKNLIFVLPNTMARLTDHGEKMKEVVESAKTRELAATKFAITPLTYSIAREMATHAQEINKLWKKAHDKRKDFYGELAKWLANRVRAPVDEVIKALEIMHKVGLLGDKSLTDAGKKLAEVFTV
;
A
#
# COMPACT_ATOMS: atom_id res chain seq x y z
N ARG A 1 -4.09 -3.78 -24.41
CA ARG A 1 -4.02 -2.45 -23.76
C ARG A 1 -2.68 -2.39 -23.05
N GLU A 2 -1.76 -1.52 -23.47
CA GLU A 2 -0.49 -1.34 -22.77
C GLU A 2 -0.75 -0.93 -21.32
N ARG A 3 -0.24 -1.73 -20.38
CA ARG A 3 -0.21 -1.36 -18.96
C ARG A 3 0.77 -0.19 -18.85
N ARG A 4 0.25 1.03 -18.76
CA ARG A 4 1.06 2.22 -18.48
C ARG A 4 1.87 1.99 -17.20
N LEU A 5 3.17 2.28 -17.25
CA LEU A 5 4.02 2.26 -16.07
C LEU A 5 3.50 3.27 -15.05
N VAL A 6 3.74 2.98 -13.78
CA VAL A 6 3.30 3.81 -12.66
C VAL A 6 4.51 4.60 -12.15
N PRO A 7 4.39 5.89 -11.84
CA PRO A 7 5.50 6.64 -11.24
C PRO A 7 5.69 6.20 -9.78
N VAL A 8 6.41 5.09 -9.57
CA VAL A 8 6.80 4.62 -8.22
C VAL A 8 7.86 5.56 -7.68
N PHE A 9 7.68 6.03 -6.46
CA PHE A 9 8.62 6.93 -5.78
C PHE A 9 9.08 6.33 -4.45
N VAL A 10 10.16 6.86 -3.87
CA VAL A 10 10.67 6.43 -2.55
C VAL A 10 11.11 7.68 -1.78
N THR A 11 10.58 7.88 -0.57
CA THR A 11 10.92 9.08 0.23
C THR A 11 12.22 8.92 1.02
N GLU A 12 12.76 10.04 1.51
CA GLU A 12 13.89 10.06 2.44
C GLU A 12 13.62 9.20 3.69
N GLU A 13 12.40 9.26 4.24
CA GLU A 13 12.01 8.44 5.39
C GLU A 13 11.98 6.94 5.08
N GLU A 14 11.52 6.54 3.88
CA GLU A 14 11.61 5.15 3.44
C GLU A 14 13.06 4.70 3.34
N VAL A 15 13.94 5.52 2.74
CA VAL A 15 15.37 5.21 2.65
C VAL A 15 16.01 5.11 4.05
N ASP A 16 15.64 5.96 5.00
CA ASP A 16 16.11 5.90 6.38
C ASP A 16 15.68 4.60 7.09
N VAL A 17 14.43 4.15 6.87
CA VAL A 17 13.96 2.84 7.36
C VAL A 17 14.78 1.71 6.75
N LEU A 18 15.00 1.71 5.44
CA LEU A 18 15.81 0.68 4.76
C LEU A 18 17.25 0.66 5.25
N LYS A 19 17.87 1.84 5.44
CA LYS A 19 19.22 1.97 6.03
C LYS A 19 19.26 1.40 7.44
N THR A 20 18.25 1.69 8.26
CA THR A 20 18.14 1.17 9.63
C THR A 20 18.05 -0.36 9.64
N ILE A 21 17.25 -0.97 8.75
CA ILE A 21 17.17 -2.42 8.60
C ILE A 21 18.55 -2.99 8.20
N LYS A 22 19.24 -2.37 7.22
CA LYS A 22 20.59 -2.77 6.79
C LYS A 22 21.60 -2.71 7.92
N GLU A 23 21.57 -1.66 8.73
CA GLU A 23 22.45 -1.50 9.88
C GLU A 23 22.24 -2.61 10.92
N ILE A 24 20.99 -2.95 11.22
CA ILE A 24 20.66 -4.05 12.16
C ILE A 24 21.11 -5.41 11.59
N GLU A 25 20.83 -5.68 10.30
CA GLU A 25 21.30 -6.91 9.62
C GLU A 25 22.83 -7.03 9.66
N ASN A 26 23.56 -5.94 9.44
CA ASN A 26 25.02 -5.93 9.47
C ASN A 26 25.60 -6.20 10.86
N ILE A 27 25.00 -5.63 11.91
CA ILE A 27 25.38 -5.91 13.31
C ILE A 27 25.20 -7.41 13.63
N ARG A 28 24.23 -8.04 12.96
CA ARG A 28 23.83 -9.43 13.15
C ARG A 28 24.28 -10.36 12.02
N LYS A 29 25.29 -9.98 11.25
CA LYS A 29 25.75 -10.76 10.08
C LYS A 29 26.16 -12.21 10.41
N HIS A 30 26.39 -12.53 11.68
CA HIS A 30 26.73 -13.85 12.20
C HIS A 30 25.63 -14.50 13.05
N THR A 31 24.45 -13.90 13.11
CA THR A 31 23.27 -14.47 13.77
C THR A 31 22.13 -14.53 12.77
N ASP A 32 21.39 -15.63 12.72
CA ASP A 32 20.22 -15.77 11.83
C ASP A 32 19.03 -14.90 12.29
N ILE A 33 19.26 -13.90 13.16
CA ILE A 33 18.22 -13.13 13.82
C ILE A 33 17.93 -11.85 13.02
N LEU A 34 16.77 -11.81 12.40
CA LEU A 34 16.33 -10.69 11.59
C LEU A 34 15.89 -9.45 12.44
N PRO A 35 15.95 -8.23 11.86
CA PRO A 35 15.48 -6.99 12.48
C PRO A 35 14.00 -7.03 12.92
N GLU A 36 13.72 -6.70 14.18
CA GLU A 36 12.36 -6.62 14.75
C GLU A 36 11.76 -5.20 14.67
N TYR A 37 10.43 -5.08 14.60
CA TYR A 37 9.72 -3.77 14.55
C TYR A 37 10.15 -2.79 15.66
N SER A 38 10.18 -3.27 16.91
CA SER A 38 10.52 -2.45 18.09
C SER A 38 11.95 -1.91 18.03
N GLU A 39 12.87 -2.71 17.48
CA GLU A 39 14.26 -2.33 17.31
C GLU A 39 14.44 -1.31 16.19
N ILE A 40 13.81 -1.54 15.03
CA ILE A 40 13.81 -0.58 13.91
C ILE A 40 13.27 0.77 14.40
N ARG A 41 12.16 0.76 15.15
CA ARG A 41 11.57 1.98 15.72
C ARG A 41 12.52 2.74 16.64
N ARG A 42 13.32 2.04 17.44
CA ARG A 42 14.29 2.67 18.35
C ARG A 42 15.47 3.29 17.60
N ARG A 43 15.88 2.71 16.48
CA ARG A 43 17.12 3.08 15.76
C ARG A 43 16.89 4.03 14.58
N VAL A 44 15.70 4.05 13.98
CA VAL A 44 15.39 4.94 12.85
C VAL A 44 15.60 6.39 13.26
N LYS A 45 16.28 7.16 12.41
CA LYS A 45 16.74 8.52 12.75
C LYS A 45 15.62 9.53 12.57
N SER A 46 14.90 9.43 11.45
CA SER A 46 13.77 10.28 11.13
C SER A 46 12.66 10.11 12.17
N ARG A 47 12.29 11.23 12.81
CA ARG A 47 11.16 11.28 13.75
C ARG A 47 9.86 10.91 13.04
N ARG A 48 9.65 11.43 11.83
CA ARG A 48 8.46 11.12 11.04
C ARG A 48 8.38 9.63 10.71
N ALA A 49 9.51 9.02 10.34
CA ALA A 49 9.61 7.58 10.13
C ALA A 49 9.29 6.79 11.41
N ARG A 50 9.83 7.22 12.55
CA ARG A 50 9.59 6.58 13.86
C ARG A 50 8.12 6.58 14.27
N ASP A 51 7.45 7.71 14.07
CA ASP A 51 6.05 7.90 14.47
C ASP A 51 5.09 7.16 13.52
N ASN A 52 5.52 6.91 12.28
CA ASN A 52 4.73 6.23 11.25
C ASN A 52 5.38 4.95 10.71
N LEU A 53 6.19 4.26 11.52
CA LEU A 53 7.03 3.16 11.04
C LEU A 53 6.25 2.05 10.32
N GLY A 54 5.08 1.65 10.84
CA GLY A 54 4.23 0.66 10.18
C GLY A 54 3.81 1.04 8.76
N GLU A 55 3.62 2.34 8.49
CA GLU A 55 3.30 2.84 7.15
C GLU A 55 4.47 2.68 6.20
N TYR A 56 5.66 3.13 6.63
CA TYR A 56 6.87 3.04 5.81
C TYR A 56 7.30 1.59 5.57
N LEU A 57 7.13 0.70 6.55
CA LEU A 57 7.34 -0.74 6.34
C LEU A 57 6.33 -1.33 5.36
N GLY A 58 5.05 -0.95 5.45
CA GLY A 58 4.02 -1.39 4.49
C GLY A 58 4.28 -0.90 3.07
N LEU A 59 4.72 0.36 2.90
CA LEU A 59 5.10 0.91 1.60
C LEU A 59 6.35 0.23 1.04
N ALA A 60 7.37 -0.03 1.87
CA ALA A 60 8.57 -0.74 1.46
C ALA A 60 8.27 -2.19 1.06
N GLU A 61 7.41 -2.89 1.79
CA GLU A 61 6.94 -4.24 1.47
C GLU A 61 6.16 -4.25 0.14
N MET A 62 5.24 -3.28 -0.05
CA MET A 62 4.49 -3.10 -1.29
C MET A 62 5.40 -2.89 -2.51
N LYS A 63 6.48 -2.14 -2.35
CA LYS A 63 7.48 -1.87 -3.40
C LYS A 63 8.49 -3.01 -3.58
N GLY A 64 8.35 -4.11 -2.82
CA GLY A 64 9.28 -5.25 -2.86
C GLY A 64 10.68 -4.93 -2.35
N LEU A 65 10.83 -3.86 -1.56
CA LEU A 65 12.11 -3.42 -0.99
C LEU A 65 12.47 -4.20 0.27
N ILE A 66 11.46 -4.74 0.95
CA ILE A 66 11.63 -5.62 2.11
C ILE A 66 10.70 -6.82 2.03
N GLU A 67 11.09 -7.88 2.72
CA GLU A 67 10.24 -9.01 3.05
C GLU A 67 9.95 -8.99 4.55
N ARG A 68 8.71 -9.34 4.91
CA ARG A 68 8.29 -9.49 6.30
C ARG A 68 8.09 -10.97 6.60
N PHE A 69 8.63 -11.41 7.73
CA PHE A 69 8.48 -12.76 8.24
C PHE A 69 8.00 -12.74 9.68
N GLU A 70 7.60 -13.91 10.16
CA GLU A 70 7.34 -14.16 11.56
C GLU A 70 8.36 -15.13 12.12
N GLU A 71 9.02 -14.74 13.21
CA GLU A 71 9.92 -15.61 13.98
C GLU A 71 9.57 -15.50 15.46
N LYS A 72 9.27 -16.64 16.11
CA LYS A 72 8.98 -16.72 17.56
C LYS A 72 7.91 -15.70 18.02
N ASN A 73 6.80 -15.60 17.28
CA ASN A 73 5.70 -14.65 17.52
C ASN A 73 6.09 -13.16 17.40
N LYS A 74 7.17 -12.85 16.66
CA LYS A 74 7.59 -11.49 16.38
C LYS A 74 7.68 -11.25 14.88
N GLN A 75 7.26 -10.07 14.45
CA GLN A 75 7.47 -9.62 13.08
C GLN A 75 8.92 -9.19 12.89
N VAL A 76 9.56 -9.80 11.91
CA VAL A 76 10.93 -9.50 11.50
C VAL A 76 10.98 -9.12 10.03
N TYR A 77 12.00 -8.34 9.66
CA TYR A 77 12.09 -7.72 8.35
C TYR A 77 13.45 -7.96 7.71
N ARG A 78 13.47 -8.27 6.41
CA ARG A 78 14.68 -8.50 5.63
C ARG A 78 14.73 -7.58 4.42
N LEU A 79 15.91 -7.08 4.08
CA LEU A 79 16.10 -6.35 2.81
C LEU A 79 16.18 -7.30 1.62
N THR A 80 15.44 -6.98 0.58
CA THR A 80 15.62 -7.58 -0.76
C THR A 80 16.80 -6.92 -1.47
N ASP A 81 17.22 -7.49 -2.61
CA ASP A 81 18.22 -6.85 -3.48
C ASP A 81 17.76 -5.46 -3.96
N TRP A 82 16.46 -5.31 -4.23
CA TRP A 82 15.85 -4.02 -4.56
C TRP A 82 15.96 -3.03 -3.40
N GLY A 83 15.67 -3.45 -2.17
CA GLY A 83 15.85 -2.61 -0.98
C GLY A 83 17.30 -2.15 -0.80
N ARG A 84 18.27 -3.06 -1.03
CA ARG A 84 19.70 -2.73 -0.94
C ARG A 84 20.13 -1.72 -2.01
N GLN A 85 19.65 -1.87 -3.24
CA GLN A 85 19.92 -0.93 -4.32
C GLN A 85 19.21 0.42 -4.12
N ALA A 86 17.98 0.45 -3.60
CA ALA A 86 17.26 1.68 -3.28
C ALA A 86 18.01 2.54 -2.24
N ILE A 87 18.70 1.90 -1.28
CA ILE A 87 19.58 2.61 -0.34
C ILE A 87 20.74 3.32 -1.06
N VAL A 88 21.31 2.70 -2.09
CA VAL A 88 22.45 3.24 -2.86
C VAL A 88 21.99 4.39 -3.75
N TYR A 89 20.89 4.17 -4.49
CA TYR A 89 20.32 5.16 -5.40
C TYR A 89 19.66 6.34 -4.68
N GLY A 90 19.23 6.14 -3.44
CA GLY A 90 18.55 7.15 -2.65
C GLY A 90 17.14 7.44 -3.15
N PRO A 91 16.47 8.44 -2.54
CA PRO A 91 15.07 8.70 -2.79
C PRO A 91 14.83 9.32 -4.17
N VAL A 92 13.56 9.27 -4.57
CA VAL A 92 13.06 9.85 -5.81
C VAL A 92 11.63 10.31 -5.59
N THR A 93 11.25 11.42 -6.19
CA THR A 93 9.92 12.01 -6.15
C THR A 93 9.01 11.43 -7.23
N THR A 94 7.69 11.54 -7.02
CA THR A 94 6.69 11.13 -8.00
C THR A 94 6.82 11.89 -9.31
N ASP A 95 7.04 13.21 -9.24
CA ASP A 95 7.14 14.04 -10.44
C ASP A 95 8.38 13.73 -11.27
N ALA A 96 9.53 13.47 -10.62
CA ALA A 96 10.71 12.95 -11.30
C ALA A 96 10.42 11.63 -12.03
N MET A 97 9.68 10.72 -11.39
CA MET A 97 9.33 9.43 -11.99
C MET A 97 8.23 9.52 -13.04
N LYS A 98 7.36 10.52 -13.00
CA LYS A 98 6.47 10.84 -14.13
C LYS A 98 7.28 11.20 -15.36
N ALA A 99 8.32 12.03 -15.24
CA ALA A 99 9.16 12.35 -16.39
C ALA A 99 9.79 11.09 -17.01
N VAL A 100 10.31 10.18 -16.18
CA VAL A 100 10.89 8.90 -16.62
C VAL A 100 9.84 8.04 -17.35
N VAL A 101 8.67 7.84 -16.73
CA VAL A 101 7.60 6.99 -17.27
C VAL A 101 7.04 7.53 -18.58
N TYR A 102 6.78 8.84 -18.67
CA TYR A 102 6.27 9.45 -19.89
C TYR A 102 7.30 9.42 -21.01
N THR A 103 8.56 9.75 -20.71
CA THR A 103 9.66 9.67 -21.67
C THR A 103 9.83 8.24 -22.20
N ALA A 104 9.77 7.23 -21.32
CA ALA A 104 9.86 5.82 -21.71
C ALA A 104 8.68 5.35 -22.59
N ALA A 105 7.52 6.02 -22.50
CA ALA A 105 6.36 5.78 -23.34
C ALA A 105 6.38 6.58 -24.66
N GLY A 106 7.44 7.37 -24.92
CA GLY A 106 7.52 8.25 -26.09
C GLY A 106 6.63 9.50 -25.98
N GLU A 107 6.13 9.82 -24.78
CA GLU A 107 5.33 11.01 -24.51
C GLU A 107 6.20 12.15 -23.96
N LEU A 108 5.83 13.39 -24.26
CA LEU A 108 6.49 14.58 -23.72
C LEU A 108 6.02 14.84 -22.28
N PRO A 109 6.92 14.74 -21.28
CA PRO A 109 6.60 15.12 -19.90
C PRO A 109 6.51 16.64 -19.73
N LEU A 110 5.89 17.08 -18.64
CA LEU A 110 5.88 18.50 -18.28
C LEU A 110 7.30 19.02 -17.98
N PRO A 111 7.58 20.32 -18.26
CA PRO A 111 8.85 20.94 -17.89
C PRO A 111 9.20 20.78 -16.40
N ASP A 112 8.25 21.04 -15.50
CA ASP A 112 8.46 20.92 -14.05
C ASP A 112 8.83 19.48 -13.64
N TRP A 113 8.26 18.47 -14.31
CA TRP A 113 8.62 17.07 -14.06
C TRP A 113 10.03 16.75 -14.54
N LEU A 114 10.46 17.33 -15.68
CA LEU A 114 11.83 17.19 -16.17
C LEU A 114 12.83 17.85 -15.23
N ASP A 115 12.49 19.01 -14.66
CA ASP A 115 13.36 19.70 -13.71
C ASP A 115 13.47 18.92 -12.40
N ALA A 116 12.36 18.38 -11.89
CA ALA A 116 12.38 17.44 -10.77
C ALA A 116 13.22 16.18 -11.08
N ALA A 117 13.09 15.63 -12.29
CA ALA A 117 13.83 14.44 -12.71
C ALA A 117 15.34 14.65 -12.82
N LYS A 118 15.75 15.85 -13.27
CA LYS A 118 17.16 16.27 -13.26
C LYS A 118 17.65 16.47 -11.82
N GLY A 119 16.86 17.13 -10.98
CA GLY A 119 17.16 17.32 -9.56
C GLY A 119 17.36 16.00 -8.81
N ASP A 120 16.51 15.01 -9.06
CA ASP A 120 16.59 13.68 -8.45
C ASP A 120 17.64 12.78 -9.12
N GLY A 121 18.25 13.21 -10.22
CA GLY A 121 19.28 12.47 -10.96
C GLY A 121 18.77 11.25 -11.72
N VAL A 122 17.46 11.17 -11.99
CA VAL A 122 16.85 10.08 -12.78
C VAL A 122 16.86 10.35 -14.29
N ILE A 123 17.04 11.60 -14.69
CA ILE A 123 17.24 12.04 -16.07
C ILE A 123 18.44 12.99 -16.16
N ALA A 124 19.28 12.79 -17.17
CA ALA A 124 20.33 13.73 -17.58
C ALA A 124 20.19 14.03 -19.08
N THR A 125 21.07 13.49 -19.94
CA THR A 125 20.88 13.47 -21.40
C THR A 125 19.88 12.40 -21.85
N GLY A 126 19.56 11.46 -20.96
CA GLY A 126 18.54 10.42 -21.09
C GLY A 126 18.23 9.84 -19.71
N ILE A 127 17.45 8.76 -19.66
CA ILE A 127 17.13 8.06 -18.40
C ILE A 127 18.42 7.45 -17.82
N THR A 128 18.77 7.82 -16.60
CA THR A 128 19.98 7.34 -15.89
C THR A 128 19.79 5.93 -15.33
N GLU A 129 20.86 5.30 -14.82
CA GLU A 129 20.74 4.00 -14.13
C GLU A 129 19.80 4.06 -12.92
N LYS A 130 19.78 5.18 -12.19
CA LYS A 130 18.81 5.42 -11.12
C LYS A 130 17.37 5.45 -11.65
N GLY A 131 17.14 6.13 -12.77
CA GLY A 131 15.83 6.16 -13.43
C GLY A 131 15.40 4.79 -13.92
N LYS A 132 16.31 4.02 -14.54
CA LYS A 132 16.05 2.64 -14.99
C LYS A 132 15.72 1.72 -13.83
N PHE A 133 16.46 1.81 -12.73
CA PHE A 133 16.21 1.03 -11.51
C PHE A 133 14.78 1.22 -10.98
N TYR A 134 14.34 2.47 -10.79
CA TYR A 134 12.98 2.74 -10.31
C TYR A 134 11.90 2.43 -11.36
N MET A 135 12.24 2.50 -12.64
CA MET A 135 11.37 2.03 -13.72
C MET A 135 11.17 0.50 -13.68
N GLU A 136 12.19 -0.28 -13.34
CA GLU A 136 12.03 -1.73 -13.13
C GLU A 136 11.15 -2.05 -11.92
N ILE A 137 11.27 -1.29 -10.82
CA ILE A 137 10.37 -1.42 -9.67
C ILE A 137 8.91 -1.20 -10.09
N SER A 138 8.66 -0.22 -10.96
CA SER A 138 7.34 0.03 -11.54
C SER A 138 6.79 -1.15 -12.37
N ARG A 139 7.68 -1.96 -12.97
CA ARG A 139 7.33 -3.12 -13.81
C ARG A 139 6.99 -4.37 -13.00
N MET A 140 7.72 -4.66 -11.92
CA MET A 140 7.64 -5.94 -11.20
C MET A 140 6.33 -6.20 -10.42
N ARG A 141 5.53 -5.17 -10.16
CA ARG A 141 4.27 -5.15 -9.38
C ARG A 141 3.82 -6.46 -8.70
N PRO A 142 4.11 -6.66 -7.40
CA PRO A 142 3.20 -7.35 -6.51
C PRO A 142 2.15 -6.34 -6.01
N HIS A 143 0.89 -6.56 -6.36
CA HIS A 143 -0.22 -5.75 -5.87
C HIS A 143 -0.55 -6.05 -4.39
N LEU A 144 0.33 -5.64 -3.48
CA LEU A 144 0.02 -5.69 -2.06
C LEU A 144 -0.91 -4.53 -1.73
N VAL A 145 -2.18 -4.84 -1.47
CA VAL A 145 -3.23 -3.86 -1.19
C VAL A 145 -2.89 -3.11 0.09
N TYR A 146 -2.51 -1.84 -0.04
CA TYR A 146 -2.19 -1.00 1.10
C TYR A 146 -2.89 0.36 1.00
N LEU A 147 -4.09 0.44 1.56
CA LEU A 147 -4.85 1.70 1.65
C LEU A 147 -4.82 2.25 3.07
N THR A 148 -4.29 3.45 3.19
CA THR A 148 -4.43 4.32 4.35
C THR A 148 -5.75 5.09 4.30
N GLY A 149 -6.13 5.73 5.41
CA GLY A 149 -7.29 6.62 5.44
C GLY A 149 -7.21 7.77 4.41
N TYR A 150 -6.00 8.24 4.11
CA TYR A 150 -5.78 9.24 3.07
C TYR A 150 -6.05 8.69 1.65
N ASP A 151 -5.60 7.45 1.34
CA ASP A 151 -5.90 6.84 0.04
C ASP A 151 -7.41 6.62 -0.14
N VAL A 152 -8.10 6.25 0.95
CA VAL A 152 -9.56 6.13 0.98
C VAL A 152 -10.21 7.48 0.68
N ALA A 153 -9.74 8.57 1.28
CA ALA A 153 -10.25 9.91 1.00
C ALA A 153 -10.04 10.33 -0.47
N VAL A 154 -8.85 10.06 -1.03
CA VAL A 154 -8.57 10.28 -2.46
C VAL A 154 -9.57 9.50 -3.31
N LEU A 155 -9.71 8.19 -3.10
CA LEU A 155 -10.66 7.36 -3.86
C LEU A 155 -12.12 7.82 -3.69
N ALA A 156 -12.51 8.23 -2.49
CA ALA A 156 -13.86 8.71 -2.21
C ALA A 156 -14.18 10.03 -2.92
N ARG A 157 -13.18 10.89 -3.17
CA ARG A 157 -13.34 12.19 -3.84
C ARG A 157 -13.07 12.17 -5.34
N MET A 158 -12.32 11.20 -5.83
CA MET A 158 -12.16 11.00 -7.27
C MET A 158 -13.49 10.73 -7.96
N PRO A 159 -13.84 11.42 -9.06
CA PRO A 159 -15.05 11.12 -9.82
C PRO A 159 -14.85 9.84 -10.64
N ARG A 160 -15.92 9.04 -10.80
CA ARG A 160 -15.91 7.84 -11.65
C ARG A 160 -15.94 8.22 -13.11
N LYS A 161 -15.17 7.55 -13.96
CA LYS A 161 -15.16 7.70 -15.43
C LYS A 161 -14.99 9.14 -15.95
N HIS A 162 -14.61 10.08 -15.08
CA HIS A 162 -14.43 11.49 -15.39
C HIS A 162 -13.06 11.97 -14.91
N TYR A 163 -12.67 13.14 -15.38
CA TYR A 163 -11.44 13.80 -14.99
C TYR A 163 -11.74 14.91 -13.98
N ILE A 164 -10.80 15.16 -13.08
CA ILE A 164 -10.79 16.29 -12.14
C ILE A 164 -9.44 16.99 -12.23
N LYS A 165 -9.38 18.32 -12.10
CA LYS A 165 -8.10 19.01 -12.01
C LYS A 165 -7.39 18.60 -10.72
N HIS A 166 -6.07 18.42 -10.78
CA HIS A 166 -5.28 18.01 -9.61
C HIS A 166 -5.47 18.95 -8.41
N GLU A 167 -5.51 20.26 -8.63
CA GLU A 167 -5.72 21.24 -7.55
C GLU A 167 -7.11 21.16 -6.92
N ASP A 168 -8.14 20.87 -7.72
CA ASP A 168 -9.50 20.71 -7.22
C ASP A 168 -9.63 19.41 -6.42
N LEU A 169 -8.95 18.34 -6.86
CA LEU A 169 -8.83 17.10 -6.07
C LEU A 169 -8.15 17.34 -4.72
N VAL A 170 -7.08 18.15 -4.67
CA VAL A 170 -6.42 18.53 -3.41
C VAL A 170 -7.41 19.21 -2.47
N LYS A 171 -8.22 20.16 -2.97
CA LYS A 171 -9.23 20.86 -2.16
C LYS A 171 -10.30 19.90 -1.63
N GLU A 172 -10.88 19.09 -2.50
CA GLU A 172 -11.92 18.10 -2.15
C GLU A 172 -11.44 17.11 -1.07
N VAL A 173 -10.20 16.62 -1.17
CA VAL A 173 -9.62 15.70 -0.18
C VAL A 173 -9.30 16.41 1.13
N ALA A 174 -8.77 17.63 1.08
CA ALA A 174 -8.50 18.45 2.28
C ALA A 174 -9.79 18.75 3.06
N GLU A 175 -10.86 19.14 2.35
CA GLU A 175 -12.19 19.38 2.94
C GLU A 175 -12.77 18.11 3.55
N TYR A 176 -12.67 16.97 2.85
CA TYR A 176 -13.15 15.68 3.36
C TYR A 176 -12.44 15.25 4.65
N LEU A 177 -11.12 15.44 4.72
CA LEU A 177 -10.30 15.11 5.87
C LEU A 177 -10.30 16.19 6.96
N LYS A 178 -10.89 17.36 6.70
CA LYS A 178 -10.90 18.54 7.57
C LYS A 178 -9.48 18.93 8.02
N THR A 179 -8.58 19.03 7.05
CA THR A 179 -7.17 19.38 7.29
C THR A 179 -6.73 20.55 6.41
N ASP A 180 -5.97 21.46 6.99
CA ASP A 180 -5.33 22.57 6.27
C ASP A 180 -3.95 22.17 5.71
N ASP A 181 -3.45 20.96 6.04
CA ASP A 181 -2.17 20.46 5.55
C ASP A 181 -2.28 19.96 4.11
N THR A 182 -2.27 20.91 3.18
CA THR A 182 -2.27 20.64 1.75
C THR A 182 -1.05 19.84 1.28
N SER A 183 0.06 19.88 2.03
CA SER A 183 1.27 19.12 1.70
C SER A 183 1.07 17.62 1.94
N ALA A 184 0.42 17.26 3.05
CA ALA A 184 0.04 15.88 3.35
C ALA A 184 -0.97 15.34 2.31
N VAL A 185 -1.92 16.17 1.86
CA VAL A 185 -2.90 15.79 0.82
C VAL A 185 -2.22 15.57 -0.53
N LYS A 186 -1.30 16.45 -0.95
CA LYS A 186 -0.52 16.25 -2.19
C LYS A 186 0.31 14.97 -2.13
N MET A 187 0.89 14.66 -0.96
CA MET A 187 1.61 13.40 -0.74
C MET A 187 0.67 12.19 -0.82
N ALA A 188 -0.55 12.28 -0.28
CA ALA A 188 -1.54 11.23 -0.39
C ALA A 188 -1.97 10.95 -1.84
N ILE A 189 -2.17 12.01 -2.64
CA ILE A 189 -2.48 11.87 -4.08
C ILE A 189 -1.31 11.22 -4.82
N SER A 190 -0.08 11.63 -4.50
CA SER A 190 1.13 10.99 -5.03
C SER A 190 1.23 9.50 -4.65
N ASN A 191 0.90 9.15 -3.41
CA ASN A 191 0.80 7.76 -2.95
C ASN A 191 -0.28 6.98 -3.69
N ALA A 192 -1.45 7.59 -3.93
CA ALA A 192 -2.51 6.95 -4.69
C ALA A 192 -2.09 6.69 -6.15
N GLU A 193 -1.35 7.63 -6.75
CA GLU A 193 -0.78 7.43 -8.08
C GLU A 193 0.25 6.30 -8.10
N SER A 194 1.19 6.26 -7.14
CA SER A 194 2.21 5.20 -7.04
C SER A 194 1.63 3.81 -6.77
N LYS A 195 0.43 3.75 -6.18
CA LYS A 195 -0.37 2.54 -5.99
C LYS A 195 -1.24 2.17 -7.20
N ASN A 196 -1.13 2.91 -8.30
CA ASN A 196 -1.94 2.72 -9.51
C ASN A 196 -3.44 2.90 -9.26
N LEU A 197 -3.84 3.74 -8.31
CA LEU A 197 -5.26 4.06 -8.07
C LEU A 197 -5.72 5.20 -8.98
N ILE A 198 -4.85 6.16 -9.24
CA ILE A 198 -5.10 7.28 -10.16
C ILE A 198 -3.93 7.45 -11.13
N PHE A 199 -4.13 8.24 -12.17
CA PHE A 199 -3.06 8.83 -12.97
C PHE A 199 -3.28 10.33 -13.11
N VAL A 200 -2.19 11.09 -13.02
CA VAL A 200 -2.16 12.52 -13.36
C VAL A 200 -1.58 12.68 -14.76
N LEU A 201 -2.32 13.38 -15.62
CA LEU A 201 -1.94 13.69 -16.99
C LEU A 201 -1.07 14.96 -17.05
N PRO A 202 -0.31 15.19 -18.14
CA PRO A 202 0.50 16.39 -18.32
C PRO A 202 -0.34 17.68 -18.32
N ASN A 203 -1.61 17.62 -18.67
CA ASN A 203 -2.52 18.76 -18.56
C ASN A 203 -3.11 18.96 -17.14
N THR A 204 -2.46 18.37 -16.12
CA THR A 204 -2.83 18.41 -14.69
C THR A 204 -4.19 17.80 -14.33
N MET A 205 -4.83 17.10 -15.27
CA MET A 205 -6.05 16.35 -15.01
C MET A 205 -5.72 15.00 -14.37
N ALA A 206 -6.41 14.66 -13.29
CA ALA A 206 -6.38 13.36 -12.64
C ALA A 206 -7.61 12.53 -13.03
N ARG A 207 -7.43 11.22 -13.16
CA ARG A 207 -8.52 10.24 -13.33
C ARG A 207 -8.18 8.92 -12.64
N LEU A 208 -9.20 8.11 -12.37
CA LEU A 208 -9.01 6.75 -11.87
C LEU A 208 -8.38 5.86 -12.94
N THR A 209 -7.58 4.90 -12.48
CA THR A 209 -7.16 3.77 -13.31
C THR A 209 -8.22 2.67 -13.28
N ASP A 210 -8.10 1.63 -14.12
CA ASP A 210 -8.96 0.44 -14.04
C ASP A 210 -8.88 -0.23 -12.64
N HIS A 211 -7.70 -0.21 -12.01
CA HIS A 211 -7.51 -0.70 -10.65
C HIS A 211 -8.15 0.25 -9.62
N GLY A 212 -8.01 1.55 -9.82
CA GLY A 212 -8.64 2.58 -8.99
C GLY A 212 -10.15 2.54 -9.00
N GLU A 213 -10.78 2.29 -10.15
CA GLU A 213 -12.24 2.13 -10.27
C GLU A 213 -12.72 0.95 -9.43
N LYS A 214 -12.06 -0.21 -9.53
CA LYS A 214 -12.36 -1.38 -8.69
C LYS A 214 -12.18 -1.09 -7.20
N MET A 215 -11.08 -0.45 -6.81
CA MET A 215 -10.85 -0.09 -5.41
C MET A 215 -11.85 0.97 -4.90
N LYS A 216 -12.27 1.91 -5.75
CA LYS A 216 -13.32 2.86 -5.42
C LYS A 216 -14.67 2.17 -5.19
N GLU A 217 -15.00 1.13 -5.97
CA GLU A 217 -16.19 0.29 -5.70
C GLU A 217 -16.14 -0.36 -4.32
N VAL A 218 -14.99 -0.88 -3.91
CA VAL A 218 -14.80 -1.42 -2.57
C VAL A 218 -15.04 -0.34 -1.51
N VAL A 219 -14.42 0.83 -1.68
CA VAL A 219 -14.51 1.96 -0.74
C VAL A 219 -15.93 2.49 -0.59
N GLU A 220 -16.66 2.63 -1.71
CA GLU A 220 -18.04 3.14 -1.72
C GLU A 220 -19.07 2.11 -1.24
N SER A 221 -18.79 0.81 -1.40
CA SER A 221 -19.66 -0.26 -0.90
C SER A 221 -19.44 -0.56 0.59
N ALA A 222 -18.33 -0.08 1.17
CA ALA A 222 -17.96 -0.23 2.57
C ALA A 222 -18.43 0.96 3.42
N LYS A 223 -18.12 0.95 4.73
CA LYS A 223 -18.35 2.12 5.59
C LYS A 223 -17.23 3.15 5.35
N THR A 224 -17.36 3.95 4.30
CA THR A 224 -16.31 4.87 3.82
C THR A 224 -15.73 5.78 4.91
N ARG A 225 -16.56 6.32 5.81
CA ARG A 225 -16.09 7.16 6.93
C ARG A 225 -15.22 6.38 7.92
N GLU A 226 -15.60 5.14 8.25
CA GLU A 226 -14.81 4.27 9.13
C GLU A 226 -13.51 3.81 8.48
N LEU A 227 -13.54 3.54 7.17
CA LEU A 227 -12.33 3.28 6.38
C LEU A 227 -11.38 4.48 6.45
N ALA A 228 -11.87 5.70 6.18
CA ALA A 228 -11.05 6.92 6.19
C ALA A 228 -10.50 7.26 7.58
N ALA A 229 -11.24 6.94 8.65
CA ALA A 229 -10.80 7.12 10.03
C ALA A 229 -9.80 6.05 10.51
N THR A 230 -9.66 4.95 9.77
CA THR A 230 -8.73 3.86 10.11
C THR A 230 -7.37 4.13 9.48
N LYS A 231 -6.30 4.16 10.29
CA LYS A 231 -4.94 4.46 9.81
C LYS A 231 -4.53 3.54 8.65
N PHE A 232 -4.78 2.24 8.78
CA PHE A 232 -4.52 1.22 7.76
C PHE A 232 -5.81 0.44 7.51
N ALA A 233 -6.58 0.93 6.55
CA ALA A 233 -7.95 0.49 6.30
C ALA A 233 -7.98 -0.84 5.53
N ILE A 234 -7.08 -1.00 4.55
CA ILE A 234 -6.90 -2.23 3.79
C ILE A 234 -5.41 -2.55 3.73
N THR A 235 -5.04 -3.73 4.18
CA THR A 235 -3.67 -4.27 4.19
C THR A 235 -3.60 -5.58 3.39
N PRO A 236 -2.39 -6.07 3.10
CA PRO A 236 -2.22 -7.37 2.43
C PRO A 236 -2.85 -8.53 3.21
N LEU A 237 -2.84 -8.46 4.54
CA LEU A 237 -3.48 -9.45 5.40
C LEU A 237 -5.01 -9.40 5.26
N THR A 238 -5.63 -8.22 5.31
CA THR A 238 -7.09 -8.11 5.13
C THR A 238 -7.53 -8.55 3.74
N TYR A 239 -6.71 -8.28 2.71
CA TYR A 239 -6.96 -8.78 1.36
C TYR A 239 -6.85 -10.31 1.30
N SER A 240 -5.78 -10.88 1.86
CA SER A 240 -5.59 -12.34 1.89
C SER A 240 -6.72 -13.03 2.62
N ILE A 241 -7.16 -12.49 3.75
CA ILE A 241 -8.34 -12.97 4.48
C ILE A 241 -9.59 -12.90 3.59
N ALA A 242 -9.88 -11.76 2.95
CA ALA A 242 -11.02 -11.64 2.06
C ALA A 242 -10.97 -12.66 0.91
N ARG A 243 -9.80 -12.86 0.29
CA ARG A 243 -9.62 -13.85 -0.77
C ARG A 243 -9.86 -15.28 -0.30
N GLU A 244 -9.26 -15.68 0.83
CA GLU A 244 -9.45 -17.02 1.40
C GLU A 244 -10.91 -17.26 1.79
N MET A 245 -11.58 -16.24 2.34
CA MET A 245 -12.99 -16.31 2.70
C MET A 245 -13.92 -16.42 1.49
N ALA A 246 -13.63 -15.68 0.40
CA ALA A 246 -14.39 -15.77 -0.84
C ALA A 246 -14.21 -17.14 -1.51
N THR A 247 -12.96 -17.62 -1.58
CA THR A 247 -12.60 -18.89 -2.22
C THR A 247 -13.23 -20.10 -1.52
N HIS A 248 -13.33 -20.06 -0.19
CA HIS A 248 -13.78 -21.20 0.63
C HIS A 248 -15.11 -20.91 1.36
N ALA A 249 -15.99 -20.10 0.76
CA ALA A 249 -17.24 -19.68 1.39
C ALA A 249 -18.10 -20.86 1.93
N GLN A 250 -18.10 -22.00 1.22
CA GLN A 250 -18.82 -23.20 1.66
C GLN A 250 -18.21 -23.85 2.92
N GLU A 251 -16.87 -23.90 3.03
CA GLU A 251 -16.19 -24.44 4.21
C GLU A 251 -16.45 -23.56 5.43
N ILE A 252 -16.40 -22.24 5.26
CA ILE A 252 -16.69 -21.29 6.33
C ILE A 252 -18.13 -21.40 6.80
N ASN A 253 -19.09 -21.60 5.89
CA ASN A 253 -20.48 -21.85 6.29
C ASN A 253 -20.63 -23.14 7.11
N LYS A 254 -19.89 -24.21 6.76
CA LYS A 254 -19.85 -25.44 7.56
C LYS A 254 -19.20 -25.20 8.94
N LEU A 255 -18.13 -24.41 9.00
CA LEU A 255 -17.46 -24.03 10.24
C LEU A 255 -18.42 -23.24 11.16
N TRP A 256 -19.17 -22.30 10.60
CA TRP A 256 -20.18 -21.52 11.31
C TRP A 256 -21.27 -22.41 11.91
N LYS A 257 -21.85 -23.32 11.11
CA LYS A 257 -22.87 -24.28 11.60
C LYS A 257 -22.32 -25.13 12.76
N LYS A 258 -21.12 -25.70 12.60
CA LYS A 258 -20.47 -26.50 13.65
C LYS A 258 -20.19 -25.71 14.93
N ALA A 259 -19.76 -24.44 14.80
CA ALA A 259 -19.51 -23.58 15.95
C ALA A 259 -20.82 -23.27 16.67
N HIS A 260 -21.89 -22.97 15.93
CA HIS A 260 -23.22 -22.71 16.47
C HIS A 260 -23.80 -23.93 17.21
N ASP A 261 -23.77 -25.10 16.59
CA ASP A 261 -24.26 -26.36 17.19
C ASP A 261 -23.52 -26.70 18.50
N LYS A 262 -22.22 -26.42 18.54
CA LYS A 262 -21.35 -26.67 19.71
C LYS A 262 -21.29 -25.50 20.70
N ARG A 263 -22.06 -24.42 20.49
CA ARG A 263 -22.00 -23.16 21.27
C ARG A 263 -20.59 -22.61 21.45
N LYS A 264 -19.75 -22.74 20.41
CA LYS A 264 -18.39 -22.23 20.38
C LYS A 264 -18.33 -20.83 19.79
N ASP A 265 -17.29 -20.10 20.13
CA ASP A 265 -16.96 -18.84 19.48
C ASP A 265 -16.55 -19.07 18.02
N PHE A 266 -17.39 -18.62 17.10
CA PHE A 266 -17.13 -18.70 15.66
C PHE A 266 -15.94 -17.84 15.24
N TYR A 267 -15.76 -16.66 15.83
CA TYR A 267 -14.69 -15.75 15.43
C TYR A 267 -13.32 -16.33 15.76
N GLY A 268 -13.13 -16.91 16.95
CA GLY A 268 -11.91 -17.60 17.32
C GLY A 268 -11.61 -18.84 16.45
N GLU A 269 -12.63 -19.63 16.09
CA GLU A 269 -12.45 -20.78 15.20
C GLU A 269 -12.14 -20.35 13.76
N LEU A 270 -12.80 -19.30 13.25
CA LEU A 270 -12.51 -18.70 11.95
C LEU A 270 -11.08 -18.14 11.89
N ALA A 271 -10.64 -17.45 12.94
CA ALA A 271 -9.29 -16.90 13.01
C ALA A 271 -8.22 -18.00 12.97
N LYS A 272 -8.41 -19.09 13.72
CA LYS A 272 -7.50 -20.25 13.66
C LYS A 272 -7.48 -20.90 12.28
N TRP A 273 -8.64 -21.03 11.65
CA TRP A 273 -8.74 -21.59 10.31
C TRP A 273 -8.01 -20.71 9.27
N LEU A 274 -8.19 -19.40 9.34
CA LEU A 274 -7.55 -18.43 8.45
C LEU A 274 -6.04 -18.31 8.70
N ALA A 275 -5.59 -18.29 9.95
CA ALA A 275 -4.18 -18.15 10.33
C ALA A 275 -3.26 -19.13 9.59
N ASN A 276 -3.68 -20.40 9.51
CA ASN A 276 -2.94 -21.44 8.78
C ASN A 276 -2.86 -21.18 7.27
N ARG A 277 -3.86 -20.52 6.69
CA ARG A 277 -3.96 -20.28 5.24
C ARG A 277 -3.24 -19.02 4.80
N VAL A 278 -3.43 -17.93 5.55
CA VAL A 278 -2.77 -16.65 5.27
C VAL A 278 -1.37 -16.57 5.88
N ARG A 279 -0.95 -17.61 6.63
CA ARG A 279 0.34 -17.71 7.32
C ARG A 279 0.60 -16.48 8.21
N ALA A 280 -0.36 -16.18 9.06
CA ALA A 280 -0.27 -15.07 10.03
C ALA A 280 -0.72 -15.53 11.42
N PRO A 281 -0.26 -14.87 12.50
CA PRO A 281 -0.67 -15.21 13.87
C PRO A 281 -2.18 -15.13 14.04
N VAL A 282 -2.75 -16.01 14.86
CA VAL A 282 -4.18 -15.98 15.18
C VAL A 282 -4.59 -14.61 15.73
N ASP A 283 -3.78 -14.00 16.59
CA ASP A 283 -4.06 -12.68 17.18
C ASP A 283 -4.06 -11.55 16.13
N GLU A 284 -3.18 -11.62 15.12
CA GLU A 284 -3.18 -10.65 14.01
C GLU A 284 -4.40 -10.85 13.11
N VAL A 285 -4.78 -12.10 12.86
CA VAL A 285 -6.00 -12.43 12.10
C VAL A 285 -7.24 -11.94 12.85
N ILE A 286 -7.32 -12.11 14.18
CA ILE A 286 -8.42 -11.57 14.99
C ILE A 286 -8.52 -10.05 14.82
N LYS A 287 -7.41 -9.32 15.03
CA LYS A 287 -7.37 -7.86 14.85
C LYS A 287 -7.77 -7.44 13.43
N ALA A 288 -7.32 -8.19 12.42
CA ALA A 288 -7.69 -7.92 11.03
C ALA A 288 -9.19 -8.15 10.79
N LEU A 289 -9.78 -9.22 11.33
CA LEU A 289 -11.21 -9.50 11.26
C LEU A 289 -12.04 -8.42 11.97
N GLU A 290 -11.61 -7.94 13.14
CA GLU A 290 -12.22 -6.83 13.86
C GLU A 290 -12.22 -5.54 13.04
N ILE A 291 -11.07 -5.20 12.44
CA ILE A 291 -10.94 -4.04 11.53
C ILE A 291 -11.88 -4.22 10.33
N MET A 292 -11.85 -5.39 9.67
CA MET A 292 -12.72 -5.69 8.51
C MET A 292 -14.21 -5.56 8.86
N HIS A 293 -14.62 -5.99 10.06
CA HIS A 293 -15.98 -5.84 10.54
C HIS A 293 -16.34 -4.37 10.80
N LYS A 294 -15.46 -3.64 11.50
CA LYS A 294 -15.63 -2.20 11.79
C LYS A 294 -15.84 -1.40 10.51
N VAL A 295 -15.01 -1.64 9.50
CA VAL A 295 -15.04 -0.89 8.24
C VAL A 295 -16.07 -1.42 7.22
N GLY A 296 -16.81 -2.48 7.55
CA GLY A 296 -17.90 -3.01 6.74
C GLY A 296 -17.47 -3.90 5.57
N LEU A 297 -16.28 -4.50 5.62
CA LEU A 297 -15.83 -5.55 4.69
C LEU A 297 -16.31 -6.95 5.13
N LEU A 298 -16.58 -7.12 6.42
CA LEU A 298 -17.00 -8.39 7.02
C LEU A 298 -18.32 -8.21 7.78
N GLY A 299 -19.31 -9.07 7.50
CA GLY A 299 -20.53 -9.20 8.31
C GLY A 299 -20.36 -10.27 9.38
N ASP A 300 -21.44 -10.67 10.06
CA ASP A 300 -21.33 -11.59 11.20
C ASP A 300 -20.86 -13.01 10.83
N LYS A 301 -21.08 -13.43 9.58
CA LYS A 301 -20.86 -14.81 9.13
C LYS A 301 -20.01 -14.93 7.86
N SER A 302 -19.95 -13.86 7.07
CA SER A 302 -19.35 -13.85 5.74
C SER A 302 -18.95 -12.45 5.33
N LEU A 303 -18.21 -12.35 4.24
CA LEU A 303 -17.90 -11.07 3.60
C LEU A 303 -19.19 -10.33 3.20
N THR A 304 -19.17 -9.00 3.35
CA THR A 304 -20.16 -8.10 2.76
C THR A 304 -19.95 -7.99 1.24
N ASP A 305 -20.80 -7.23 0.55
CA ASP A 305 -20.56 -6.92 -0.87
C ASP A 305 -19.20 -6.25 -1.10
N ALA A 306 -18.83 -5.29 -0.24
CA ALA A 306 -17.51 -4.66 -0.27
C ALA A 306 -16.36 -5.66 -0.07
N GLY A 307 -16.51 -6.59 0.89
CA GLY A 307 -15.50 -7.64 1.13
C GLY A 307 -15.34 -8.61 -0.05
N LYS A 308 -16.43 -8.96 -0.74
CA LYS A 308 -16.39 -9.78 -1.96
C LYS A 308 -15.71 -9.04 -3.10
N LYS A 309 -16.08 -7.78 -3.34
CA LYS A 309 -15.42 -6.92 -4.32
C LYS A 309 -13.93 -6.80 -4.05
N LEU A 310 -13.53 -6.65 -2.77
CA LEU A 310 -12.11 -6.61 -2.38
C LEU A 310 -11.36 -7.88 -2.79
N ALA A 311 -11.96 -9.05 -2.58
CA ALA A 311 -11.37 -10.33 -2.98
C ALA A 311 -11.16 -10.44 -4.51
N GLU A 312 -12.04 -9.81 -5.30
CA GLU A 312 -12.04 -9.83 -6.76
C GLU A 312 -11.12 -8.78 -7.42
N VAL A 313 -10.60 -7.80 -6.67
CA VAL A 313 -9.82 -6.71 -7.29
C VAL A 313 -8.54 -7.23 -7.97
N PHE A 314 -7.94 -8.30 -7.45
CA PHE A 314 -6.62 -8.81 -7.87
C PHE A 314 -6.67 -10.20 -8.52
N THR A 315 -7.85 -10.70 -8.88
CA THR A 315 -8.02 -11.96 -9.62
C THR A 315 -7.80 -11.82 -11.14
N VAL A 316 -7.04 -10.81 -11.59
CA VAL A 316 -6.76 -10.55 -13.03
C VAL A 316 -5.28 -10.30 -13.31
#